data_AF-A0A4U9HCI0-F1
#
_entry.id   AF-A0A4U9HCI0-F1
#
_cell.length_a   1.000
_cell.length_b   1.000
_cell.length_c   1.000
_cell.angle_alpha   90.00
_cell.angle_beta   90.00
_cell.angle_gamma   90.00
#
_symmetry.space_group_name_H-M   'P 1'
#
loop_
_entity.id
_entity.type
_entity.pdbx_description
1 polymer ?
#
loop_
_entity_poly.entity_id
_entity_poly.type
_entity_poly.pdbx_seq_one_letter_code
_entity_poly.pdbx_strand_id
1 'polypeptide(L)'
;MGVRDIVARMIVKHQSEWFGGSSHQKWTAFFQNYDTLRIGFVKKWLDDMEWMSQVEPFSSGQAVWHMHPVVFLDAIGVTSQIRITVDMLYKVFEGLRSPAKKEFLQQFADEINNNVENYKLDTLQRVNHFFAQVREEMGGTASPIEGLNYSEEGLKVNFKYFRKHPDEARKYSYKKTGDKITTRADETAIANRVYANRLGNGNVASGDGSKYRGRGGVHLTGKVNYKGFSSYYKKQWGDGVDFIEKPYLLERPVYCVRAAVYFWLRENLYAIADVGSAGAIVDKITAKVNLHTDSYEKRRKHFENIMNKKMFVEGF
;
A
#
# COMPACT_ATOMS: atom_id res chain seq x y z
N MET A 1 17.58 8.25 -21.09
CA MET A 1 16.44 8.65 -21.95
C MET A 1 17.00 9.53 -23.04
N GLY A 2 16.82 9.14 -24.30
CA GLY A 2 17.27 9.98 -25.42
C GLY A 2 16.38 11.23 -25.54
N VAL A 3 16.87 12.27 -26.23
CA VAL A 3 16.09 13.50 -26.51
C VAL A 3 14.73 13.16 -27.15
N ARG A 4 14.69 12.14 -28.03
CA ARG A 4 13.46 11.62 -28.63
C ARG A 4 12.41 11.19 -27.60
N ASP A 5 12.83 10.49 -26.54
CA ASP A 5 11.93 9.94 -25.53
C ASP A 5 11.36 11.03 -24.61
N ILE A 6 12.11 12.13 -24.44
CA ILE A 6 11.68 13.32 -23.69
C ILE A 6 10.68 14.12 -24.53
N VAL A 7 10.97 14.35 -25.81
CA VAL A 7 10.10 15.10 -26.73
C VAL A 7 8.76 14.40 -26.96
N ALA A 8 8.74 13.06 -27.05
CA ALA A 8 7.51 12.27 -27.24
C ALA A 8 6.51 12.37 -26.08
N ARG A 9 6.94 12.90 -24.92
CA ARG A 9 6.13 13.05 -23.70
C ARG A 9 5.64 14.48 -23.45
N MET A 10 6.01 15.43 -24.30
CA MET A 10 5.64 16.83 -24.14
C MET A 10 4.49 17.20 -25.08
N ILE A 11 3.63 18.12 -24.66
CA ILE A 11 2.75 18.85 -25.57
C ILE A 11 3.62 19.92 -26.22
N VAL A 12 4.04 19.68 -27.46
CA VAL A 12 5.05 20.50 -28.15
C VAL A 12 4.54 21.00 -29.50
N LYS A 13 4.97 22.22 -29.84
CA LYS A 13 4.76 22.83 -31.15
C LYS A 13 5.68 22.19 -32.18
N HIS A 14 5.22 21.14 -32.84
CA HIS A 14 5.89 20.57 -34.03
C HIS A 14 4.99 20.64 -35.25
N GLN A 15 5.60 20.75 -36.43
CA GLN A 15 4.89 20.54 -37.68
C GLN A 15 4.56 19.05 -37.80
N SER A 16 3.28 18.71 -37.76
CA SER A 16 2.79 17.32 -37.95
C SER A 16 3.15 16.82 -39.34
N GLU A 17 3.45 15.52 -39.49
CA GLU A 17 3.66 14.89 -40.78
C GLU A 17 2.41 14.91 -41.68
N TRP A 18 1.23 15.03 -41.08
CA TRP A 18 -0.08 15.07 -41.77
C TRP A 18 -0.46 16.46 -42.34
N PHE A 19 0.45 17.44 -42.28
CA PHE A 19 0.24 18.81 -42.77
C PHE A 19 1.19 19.17 -43.92
N GLY A 20 0.63 19.58 -45.06
CA GLY A 20 1.37 20.16 -46.20
C GLY A 20 1.97 19.13 -47.18
N GLY A 21 1.83 17.84 -46.91
CA GLY A 21 2.14 16.76 -47.86
C GLY A 21 3.64 16.66 -48.19
N SER A 22 3.94 15.94 -49.27
CA SER A 22 5.30 15.63 -49.71
C SER A 22 6.05 16.82 -50.32
N SER A 23 5.32 17.86 -50.74
CA SER A 23 5.86 19.10 -51.31
C SER A 23 6.28 20.12 -50.25
N HIS A 24 5.92 19.91 -48.98
CA HIS A 24 6.23 20.85 -47.91
C HIS A 24 7.75 20.99 -47.67
N GLN A 25 8.23 22.23 -47.52
CA GLN A 25 9.66 22.56 -47.37
C GLN A 25 10.38 21.82 -46.22
N LYS A 26 9.65 21.34 -45.22
CA LYS A 26 10.19 20.57 -44.09
C LYS A 26 10.85 19.26 -44.53
N TRP A 27 10.43 18.70 -45.66
CA TRP A 27 10.93 17.43 -46.19
C TRP A 27 12.14 17.60 -47.12
N THR A 28 12.52 18.83 -47.50
CA THR A 28 13.60 19.09 -48.44
C THR A 28 14.92 18.44 -48.01
N ALA A 29 15.32 18.61 -46.75
CA ALA A 29 16.55 18.01 -46.21
C ALA A 29 16.45 16.49 -46.05
N PHE A 30 15.26 15.96 -45.78
CA PHE A 30 15.01 14.53 -45.65
C PHE A 30 15.23 13.83 -47.00
N PHE A 31 14.61 14.34 -48.07
CA PHE A 31 14.74 13.73 -49.40
C PHE A 31 16.13 13.87 -50.02
N GLN A 32 16.92 14.87 -49.64
CA GLN A 32 18.30 15.02 -50.09
C GLN A 32 19.20 13.84 -49.68
N ASN A 33 18.92 13.22 -48.53
CA ASN A 33 19.75 12.15 -47.96
C ASN A 33 19.04 10.79 -47.95
N TYR A 34 17.93 10.66 -48.69
CA TYR A 34 17.12 9.44 -48.70
C TYR A 34 17.42 8.56 -49.92
N ASP A 35 17.14 7.26 -49.79
CA ASP A 35 17.26 6.29 -50.88
C ASP A 35 16.34 6.69 -52.04
N THR A 36 16.94 6.97 -53.20
CA THR A 36 16.26 7.45 -54.40
C THR A 36 15.19 6.50 -54.90
N LEU A 37 15.35 5.19 -54.70
CA LEU A 37 14.36 4.18 -55.09
C LEU A 37 13.11 4.22 -54.19
N ARG A 38 13.22 4.77 -52.99
CA ARG A 38 12.12 4.86 -52.00
C ARG A 38 11.42 6.21 -51.98
N ILE A 39 12.01 7.24 -52.59
CA ILE A 39 11.44 8.60 -52.59
C ILE A 39 10.01 8.61 -53.12
N GLY A 40 9.72 7.90 -54.22
CA GLY A 40 8.37 7.84 -54.80
C GLY A 40 7.32 7.27 -53.84
N PHE A 41 7.66 6.18 -53.15
CA PHE A 41 6.80 5.57 -52.14
C PHE A 41 6.56 6.51 -50.96
N VAL A 42 7.61 7.12 -50.43
CA VAL A 42 7.49 8.01 -49.26
C VAL A 42 6.72 9.29 -49.60
N LYS A 43 6.92 9.86 -50.79
CA LYS A 43 6.11 11.00 -51.25
C LYS A 43 4.64 10.64 -51.31
N LYS A 44 4.30 9.51 -51.93
CA LYS A 44 2.93 9.02 -52.00
C LYS A 44 2.34 8.81 -50.59
N TRP A 45 3.07 8.19 -49.68
CA TRP A 45 2.62 7.99 -48.31
C TRP A 45 2.37 9.32 -47.58
N LEU A 46 3.25 10.31 -47.74
CA LEU A 46 3.07 11.64 -47.15
C LEU A 46 1.87 12.39 -47.72
N ASP A 47 1.61 12.26 -49.02
CA ASP A 47 0.45 12.87 -49.67
C ASP A 47 -0.86 12.17 -49.27
N ASP A 48 -0.87 10.83 -49.20
CA ASP A 48 -2.03 10.05 -48.78
C ASP A 48 -2.37 10.27 -47.28
N MET A 49 -1.38 10.63 -46.46
CA MET A 49 -1.56 10.98 -45.02
C MET A 49 -1.81 12.48 -44.79
N GLU A 50 -1.80 13.30 -45.84
CA GLU A 50 -2.05 14.73 -45.76
C GLU A 50 -3.56 15.00 -45.67
N TRP A 51 -4.03 15.28 -44.46
CA TRP A 51 -5.43 15.64 -44.22
C TRP A 51 -5.58 16.95 -43.49
N MET A 52 -4.54 17.41 -42.77
CA MET A 52 -4.66 18.59 -41.91
C MET A 52 -4.86 19.87 -42.69
N SER A 53 -4.28 20.03 -43.90
CA SER A 53 -4.50 21.25 -44.71
C SER A 53 -5.93 21.38 -45.21
N GLN A 54 -6.71 20.29 -45.16
CA GLN A 54 -8.11 20.24 -45.61
C GLN A 54 -9.10 20.62 -44.50
N VAL A 55 -8.63 20.82 -43.27
CA VAL A 55 -9.47 21.12 -42.11
C VAL A 55 -9.35 22.61 -41.78
N GLU A 56 -10.45 23.35 -41.90
CA GLU A 56 -10.51 24.83 -41.87
C GLU A 56 -9.83 25.49 -40.64
N PRO A 57 -9.96 24.96 -39.41
CA PRO A 57 -9.18 25.44 -38.28
C PRO A 57 -7.65 25.42 -38.46
N PHE A 58 -7.10 24.46 -39.22
CA PHE A 58 -5.66 24.32 -39.45
C PHE A 58 -5.13 25.15 -40.62
N SER A 59 -6.00 25.58 -41.54
CA SER A 59 -5.63 26.47 -42.65
C SER A 59 -5.66 27.96 -42.25
N SER A 60 -6.19 28.29 -41.08
CA SER A 60 -6.27 29.65 -40.52
C SER A 60 -4.92 30.26 -40.08
N GLY A 61 -3.84 29.48 -40.10
CA GLY A 61 -2.51 29.91 -39.62
C GLY A 61 -2.38 29.99 -38.09
N GLN A 62 -3.44 29.65 -37.34
CA GLN A 62 -3.39 29.56 -35.89
C GLN A 62 -2.55 28.37 -35.43
N ALA A 63 -1.84 28.53 -34.30
CA ALA A 63 -1.02 27.47 -33.74
C ALA A 63 -1.90 26.35 -33.17
N VAL A 64 -1.81 25.15 -33.75
CA VAL A 64 -2.55 23.98 -33.25
C VAL A 64 -1.62 23.04 -32.50
N TRP A 65 -2.03 22.69 -31.29
CA TRP A 65 -1.36 21.70 -30.46
C TRP A 65 -1.91 20.32 -30.82
N HIS A 66 -1.01 19.37 -31.07
CA HIS A 66 -1.39 17.98 -31.33
C HIS A 66 -0.77 17.10 -30.24
N MET A 67 -1.47 16.01 -29.92
CA MET A 67 -1.00 14.98 -29.01
C MET A 67 -0.72 13.71 -29.82
N HIS A 68 0.29 12.95 -29.41
CA HIS A 68 0.57 11.66 -30.05
C HIS A 68 -0.54 10.67 -29.66
N PRO A 69 -1.40 10.21 -30.60
CA PRO A 69 -2.60 9.46 -30.24
C PRO A 69 -2.29 8.13 -29.54
N VAL A 70 -1.23 7.42 -29.94
CA VAL A 70 -0.82 6.17 -29.26
C VAL A 70 -0.35 6.41 -27.82
N VAL A 71 0.51 7.42 -27.59
CA VAL A 71 0.99 7.78 -26.23
C VAL A 71 -0.15 8.33 -25.38
N PHE A 72 -1.07 9.08 -25.98
CA PHE A 72 -2.27 9.53 -25.30
C PHE A 72 -3.16 8.36 -24.91
N LEU A 73 -3.47 7.45 -25.85
CA LEU A 73 -4.25 6.24 -25.60
C LEU A 73 -3.56 5.26 -24.63
N ASP A 74 -2.24 5.25 -24.57
CA ASP A 74 -1.46 4.54 -23.54
C ASP A 74 -1.61 5.25 -22.17
N ALA A 75 -1.53 6.58 -22.14
CA ALA A 75 -1.70 7.38 -20.93
C ALA A 75 -3.13 7.40 -20.37
N ILE A 76 -4.15 7.27 -21.23
CA ILE A 76 -5.57 7.15 -20.85
C ILE A 76 -6.08 5.71 -20.94
N GLY A 77 -5.23 4.79 -21.39
CA GLY A 77 -5.50 3.38 -21.48
C GLY A 77 -5.64 2.86 -20.08
N VAL A 78 -6.89 2.63 -19.65
CA VAL A 78 -7.17 1.91 -18.42
C VAL A 78 -6.67 0.48 -18.66
N THR A 79 -5.39 0.23 -18.42
CA THR A 79 -5.03 -1.05 -17.81
C THR A 79 -5.94 -1.16 -16.61
N SER A 80 -6.73 -2.23 -16.52
CA SER A 80 -7.56 -2.57 -15.37
C SER A 80 -6.71 -2.59 -14.10
N GLN A 81 -6.37 -1.40 -13.60
CA GLN A 81 -5.58 -1.20 -12.41
C GLN A 81 -6.55 -1.45 -11.28
N ILE A 82 -6.31 -2.57 -10.61
CA ILE A 82 -6.93 -2.86 -9.35
C ILE A 82 -6.86 -1.61 -8.48
N ARG A 83 -8.03 -1.09 -8.10
CA ARG A 83 -8.15 0.20 -7.43
C ARG A 83 -8.92 0.02 -6.14
N ILE A 84 -8.18 -0.23 -5.08
CA ILE A 84 -8.69 -0.15 -3.72
C ILE A 84 -8.95 1.33 -3.42
N THR A 85 -10.17 1.67 -3.00
CA THR A 85 -10.53 3.03 -2.62
C THR A 85 -10.59 3.20 -1.11
N VAL A 86 -10.51 4.44 -0.64
CA VAL A 86 -10.69 4.75 0.78
C VAL A 86 -12.04 4.28 1.30
N ASP A 87 -13.11 4.41 0.49
CA ASP A 87 -14.44 3.99 0.89
C ASP A 87 -14.53 2.47 1.12
N MET A 88 -13.79 1.68 0.33
CA MET A 88 -13.65 0.24 0.59
C MET A 88 -12.96 -0.01 1.94
N LEU A 89 -11.89 0.73 2.24
CA LEU A 89 -11.20 0.62 3.53
C LEU A 89 -12.07 1.06 4.71
N TYR A 90 -12.92 2.08 4.57
CA TYR A 90 -13.90 2.43 5.59
C TYR A 90 -14.94 1.32 5.84
N LYS A 91 -15.32 0.56 4.81
CA LYS A 91 -16.19 -0.62 4.96
C LYS A 91 -15.49 -1.75 5.73
N VAL A 92 -14.18 -1.93 5.55
CA VAL A 92 -13.37 -2.91 6.29
C VAL A 92 -13.21 -2.52 7.75
N PHE A 93 -12.85 -1.26 8.02
CA PHE A 93 -12.58 -0.73 9.35
C PHE A 93 -13.85 -0.12 9.98
N GLU A 94 -14.74 -0.99 10.45
CA GLU A 94 -16.09 -0.67 10.99
C GLU A 94 -16.11 0.28 12.22
N GLY A 95 -14.96 0.63 12.80
CA GLY A 95 -14.85 1.54 13.95
C GLY A 95 -14.57 3.00 13.57
N LEU A 96 -14.45 3.32 12.28
CA LEU A 96 -14.17 4.67 11.82
C LEU A 96 -15.44 5.53 11.78
N ARG A 97 -15.53 6.48 12.72
CA ARG A 97 -16.70 7.37 12.87
C ARG A 97 -16.45 8.82 12.44
N SER A 98 -15.23 9.14 12.01
CA SER A 98 -14.84 10.51 11.62
C SER A 98 -13.85 10.46 10.46
N PRO A 99 -13.73 11.54 9.67
CA PRO A 99 -12.79 11.61 8.54
C PRO A 99 -11.32 11.71 8.96
N ALA A 100 -11.00 11.70 10.26
CA ALA A 100 -9.64 11.87 10.78
C ALA A 100 -8.63 10.83 10.25
N LYS A 101 -9.10 9.66 9.81
CA LYS A 101 -8.27 8.60 9.21
C LYS A 101 -8.30 8.60 7.68
N LYS A 102 -9.03 9.51 7.03
CA LYS A 102 -9.21 9.53 5.57
C LYS A 102 -7.86 9.63 4.84
N GLU A 103 -7.01 10.59 5.21
CA GLU A 103 -5.71 10.77 4.58
C GLU A 103 -4.78 9.56 4.82
N PHE A 104 -4.77 9.03 6.05
CA PHE A 104 -4.02 7.82 6.38
C PHE A 104 -4.43 6.64 5.48
N LEU A 105 -5.75 6.41 5.34
CA LEU A 105 -6.26 5.33 4.51
C LEU A 105 -6.09 5.58 3.01
N GLN A 106 -6.08 6.84 2.57
CA GLN A 106 -5.78 7.18 1.18
C GLN A 106 -4.36 6.75 0.83
N GLN A 107 -3.38 7.17 1.63
CA GLN A 107 -1.98 6.77 1.40
C GLN A 107 -1.78 5.27 1.59
N PHE A 108 -2.56 4.62 2.47
CA PHE A 108 -2.56 3.15 2.62
C PHE A 108 -3.04 2.46 1.34
N ALA A 109 -4.16 2.91 0.77
CA ALA A 109 -4.71 2.38 -0.46
C ALA A 109 -3.78 2.65 -1.65
N ASP A 110 -3.26 3.87 -1.78
CA ASP A 110 -2.36 4.27 -2.85
C ASP A 110 -1.08 3.42 -2.86
N GLU A 111 -0.50 3.15 -1.69
CA GLU A 111 0.68 2.28 -1.58
C GLU A 111 0.41 0.85 -2.09
N ILE A 112 -0.79 0.30 -1.86
CA ILE A 112 -1.17 -1.01 -2.40
C ILE A 112 -1.41 -0.93 -3.90
N ASN A 113 -2.23 0.03 -4.35
CA ASN A 113 -2.59 0.19 -5.76
C ASN A 113 -1.35 0.36 -6.65
N ASN A 114 -0.37 1.14 -6.19
CA ASN A 114 0.88 1.38 -6.91
C ASN A 114 1.79 0.15 -7.02
N ASN A 115 1.54 -0.91 -6.24
CA ASN A 115 2.44 -2.07 -6.12
C ASN A 115 1.70 -3.41 -6.16
N VAL A 116 0.46 -3.43 -6.64
CA VAL A 116 -0.47 -4.55 -6.50
C VAL A 116 0.09 -5.90 -6.98
N GLU A 117 0.75 -5.92 -8.14
CA GLU A 117 1.39 -7.12 -8.70
C GLU A 117 2.60 -7.58 -7.89
N ASN A 118 3.46 -6.62 -7.51
CA ASN A 118 4.66 -6.88 -6.69
C ASN A 118 4.28 -7.39 -5.30
N TYR A 119 3.15 -6.93 -4.77
CA TYR A 119 2.66 -7.30 -3.45
C TYR A 119 1.85 -8.60 -3.46
N LYS A 120 1.60 -9.20 -4.64
CA LYS A 120 0.71 -10.35 -4.79
C LYS A 120 -0.65 -10.05 -4.13
N LEU A 121 -1.18 -8.86 -4.41
CA LEU A 121 -2.52 -8.40 -4.02
C LEU A 121 -3.38 -8.13 -5.26
N ASP A 122 -3.03 -8.81 -6.35
CA ASP A 122 -3.53 -8.71 -7.72
C ASP A 122 -4.74 -9.59 -8.01
N THR A 123 -5.31 -10.23 -6.98
CA THR A 123 -6.58 -10.96 -7.11
C THR A 123 -7.52 -10.59 -5.97
N LEU A 124 -8.83 -10.59 -6.27
CA LEU A 124 -9.87 -10.29 -5.29
C LEU A 124 -9.75 -11.20 -4.05
N GLN A 125 -9.43 -12.49 -4.27
CA GLN A 125 -9.27 -13.47 -3.21
C GLN A 125 -8.07 -13.15 -2.29
N ARG A 126 -6.93 -12.78 -2.86
CA ARG A 126 -5.74 -12.38 -2.08
C ARG A 126 -6.01 -11.13 -1.25
N VAL A 127 -6.65 -10.12 -1.84
CA VAL A 127 -7.05 -8.88 -1.13
C VAL A 127 -8.01 -9.19 0.01
N ASN A 128 -9.01 -10.04 -0.20
CA ASN A 128 -9.97 -10.39 0.84
C ASN A 128 -9.30 -11.09 2.03
N HIS A 129 -8.40 -12.06 1.76
CA HIS A 129 -7.61 -12.72 2.81
C HIS A 129 -6.68 -11.76 3.53
N PHE A 130 -5.96 -10.91 2.79
CA PHE A 130 -5.03 -9.93 3.34
C PHE A 130 -5.73 -8.96 4.29
N PHE A 131 -6.84 -8.32 3.85
CA PHE A 131 -7.56 -7.36 4.67
C PHE A 131 -8.30 -7.99 5.84
N ALA A 132 -8.71 -9.26 5.77
CA ALA A 132 -9.28 -9.96 6.92
C ALA A 132 -8.26 -10.05 8.08
N GLN A 133 -7.00 -10.31 7.75
CA GLN A 133 -5.92 -10.37 8.74
C GLN A 133 -5.56 -8.97 9.25
N VAL A 134 -5.32 -8.02 8.35
CA VAL A 134 -4.97 -6.62 8.69
C VAL A 134 -6.06 -5.97 9.56
N ARG A 135 -7.34 -6.27 9.28
CA ARG A 135 -8.48 -5.78 10.05
C ARG A 135 -8.50 -6.30 11.48
N GLU A 136 -8.10 -7.55 11.72
CA GLU A 136 -7.99 -8.06 13.09
C GLU A 136 -6.82 -7.40 13.82
N GLU A 137 -5.65 -7.31 13.18
CA GLU A 137 -4.44 -6.72 13.80
C GLU A 137 -4.64 -5.24 14.14
N MET A 138 -5.11 -4.43 13.19
CA MET A 138 -5.27 -2.99 13.40
C MET A 138 -6.57 -2.61 14.13
N GLY A 139 -7.43 -3.60 14.40
CA GLY A 139 -8.77 -3.39 14.95
C GLY A 139 -9.68 -2.55 14.04
N GLY A 140 -10.88 -2.22 14.55
CA GLY A 140 -11.88 -1.47 13.78
C GLY A 140 -11.52 -0.03 13.47
N THR A 141 -10.54 0.55 14.14
CA THR A 141 -10.16 1.97 14.00
C THR A 141 -8.90 2.18 13.16
N ALA A 142 -8.39 1.12 12.52
CA ALA A 142 -7.15 1.14 11.75
C ALA A 142 -5.98 1.73 12.57
N SER A 143 -5.74 1.18 13.76
CA SER A 143 -4.63 1.61 14.63
C SER A 143 -3.32 0.96 14.17
N PRO A 144 -2.32 1.73 13.71
CA PRO A 144 -1.04 1.19 13.27
C PRO A 144 -0.10 0.91 14.44
N ILE A 145 -0.60 0.98 15.67
CA ILE A 145 0.15 0.77 16.90
C ILE A 145 -0.74 0.01 17.87
N GLU A 146 -0.15 -0.94 18.60
CA GLU A 146 -0.84 -1.63 19.67
C GLU A 146 -1.15 -0.64 20.81
N GLY A 147 -2.33 -0.81 21.42
CA GLY A 147 -2.71 -0.08 22.62
C GLY A 147 -2.55 -0.94 23.86
N LEU A 148 -1.89 -0.42 24.89
CA LEU A 148 -1.66 -1.10 26.17
C LEU A 148 -2.42 -0.44 27.33
N ASN A 149 -3.51 0.25 27.02
CA ASN A 149 -4.35 0.92 28.01
C ASN A 149 -5.30 -0.06 28.72
N TYR A 150 -4.76 -0.86 29.65
CA TYR A 150 -5.47 -1.91 30.39
C TYR A 150 -5.85 -1.51 31.83
N SER A 151 -6.91 -2.12 32.36
CA SER A 151 -7.21 -2.10 33.80
C SER A 151 -6.22 -2.96 34.58
N GLU A 152 -6.22 -2.84 35.89
CA GLU A 152 -5.41 -3.68 36.78
C GLU A 152 -5.72 -5.17 36.55
N GLU A 153 -7.00 -5.54 36.53
CA GLU A 153 -7.45 -6.92 36.28
C GLU A 153 -7.07 -7.35 34.86
N GLY A 154 -7.24 -6.48 33.87
CA GLY A 154 -6.87 -6.76 32.48
C GLY A 154 -5.39 -7.05 32.34
N LEU A 155 -4.52 -6.31 33.02
CA LEU A 155 -3.08 -6.58 33.03
C LEU A 155 -2.78 -7.96 33.64
N LYS A 156 -3.42 -8.30 34.77
CA LYS A 156 -3.27 -9.61 35.40
C LYS A 156 -3.80 -10.72 34.49
N VAL A 157 -4.95 -10.59 33.87
CA VAL A 157 -5.48 -11.66 33.01
C VAL A 157 -4.57 -11.90 31.80
N ASN A 158 -4.18 -10.84 31.10
CA ASN A 158 -3.53 -10.96 29.79
C ASN A 158 -2.01 -11.21 29.89
N PHE A 159 -1.34 -10.74 30.94
CA PHE A 159 0.12 -10.75 30.99
C PHE A 159 0.68 -11.49 32.20
N LYS A 160 1.44 -12.56 31.92
CA LYS A 160 2.11 -13.39 32.96
C LYS A 160 2.96 -12.56 33.92
N TYR A 161 3.61 -11.49 33.44
CA TYR A 161 4.39 -10.59 34.30
C TYR A 161 3.50 -9.97 35.39
N PHE A 162 2.39 -9.35 35.01
CA PHE A 162 1.51 -8.64 35.93
C PHE A 162 0.70 -9.55 36.85
N ARG A 163 0.48 -10.82 36.48
CA ARG A 163 -0.02 -11.84 37.43
C ARG A 163 0.90 -12.05 38.62
N LYS A 164 2.21 -12.00 38.37
CA LYS A 164 3.24 -12.21 39.39
C LYS A 164 3.62 -10.92 40.13
N HIS A 165 3.25 -9.76 39.58
CA HIS A 165 3.58 -8.44 40.14
C HIS A 165 2.31 -7.58 40.23
N PRO A 166 1.35 -7.95 41.11
CA PRO A 166 0.06 -7.27 41.20
C PRO A 166 0.18 -5.78 41.60
N ASP A 167 1.18 -5.43 42.41
CA ASP A 167 1.43 -4.03 42.77
C ASP A 167 1.82 -3.18 41.56
N GLU A 168 2.60 -3.74 40.64
CA GLU A 168 2.94 -3.07 39.39
C GLU A 168 1.75 -3.01 38.43
N ALA A 169 0.86 -4.02 38.45
CA ALA A 169 -0.39 -3.98 37.69
C ALA A 169 -1.25 -2.79 38.14
N ARG A 170 -1.44 -2.63 39.45
CA ARG A 170 -2.16 -1.49 40.04
C ARG A 170 -1.51 -0.16 39.72
N LYS A 171 -0.17 -0.11 39.76
CA LYS A 171 0.61 1.11 39.54
C LYS A 171 0.47 1.62 38.10
N TYR A 172 0.51 0.73 37.12
CA TYR A 172 0.63 1.10 35.70
C TYR A 172 -0.69 1.00 34.92
N SER A 173 -1.73 0.38 35.47
CA SER A 173 -3.05 0.36 34.85
C SER A 173 -3.68 1.75 34.76
N TYR A 174 -4.66 1.89 33.87
CA TYR A 174 -5.52 3.07 33.89
C TYR A 174 -6.35 3.10 35.18
N LYS A 175 -6.82 4.30 35.54
CA LYS A 175 -7.80 4.52 36.62
C LYS A 175 -9.12 4.95 36.02
N LYS A 176 -10.23 4.49 36.61
CA LYS A 176 -11.58 4.87 36.19
C LYS A 176 -12.46 5.21 37.40
N THR A 177 -13.44 6.07 37.17
CA THR A 177 -14.54 6.34 38.11
C THR A 177 -15.84 6.00 37.38
N GLY A 178 -16.58 5.02 37.89
CA GLY A 178 -17.65 4.38 37.11
C GLY A 178 -17.07 3.75 35.84
N ASP A 179 -17.64 4.12 34.68
CA ASP A 179 -17.18 3.65 33.36
C ASP A 179 -16.19 4.58 32.67
N LYS A 180 -15.90 5.74 33.26
CA LYS A 180 -15.03 6.74 32.64
C LYS A 180 -13.59 6.59 33.11
N ILE A 181 -12.67 6.42 32.16
CA ILE A 181 -11.23 6.47 32.42
C ILE A 181 -10.84 7.90 32.83
N THR A 182 -10.29 8.04 34.04
CA THR A 182 -9.84 9.32 34.62
C THR A 182 -8.33 9.52 34.48
N THR A 183 -7.56 8.44 34.40
CA THR A 183 -6.12 8.47 34.15
C THR A 183 -5.75 7.32 33.24
N ARG A 184 -4.99 7.59 32.17
CA ARG A 184 -4.52 6.56 31.23
C ARG A 184 -3.47 5.66 31.88
N ALA A 185 -3.33 4.44 31.36
CA ALA A 185 -2.29 3.52 31.76
C ALA A 185 -0.90 4.05 31.34
N ASP A 186 0.14 3.68 32.07
CA ASP A 186 1.52 3.89 31.64
C ASP A 186 1.93 2.79 30.65
N GLU A 187 1.53 2.98 29.39
CA GLU A 187 1.75 2.01 28.33
C GLU A 187 3.25 1.72 28.09
N THR A 188 4.13 2.69 28.35
CA THR A 188 5.59 2.50 28.23
C THR A 188 6.08 1.54 29.30
N ALA A 189 5.69 1.75 30.56
CA ALA A 189 6.06 0.86 31.65
C ALA A 189 5.51 -0.55 31.45
N ILE A 190 4.28 -0.65 30.94
CA ILE A 190 3.62 -1.93 30.60
C ILE A 190 4.40 -2.64 29.49
N ALA A 191 4.65 -1.98 28.36
CA ALA A 191 5.37 -2.57 27.23
C ALA A 191 6.77 -3.06 27.63
N ASN A 192 7.52 -2.25 28.38
CA ASN A 192 8.85 -2.60 28.85
C ASN A 192 8.88 -3.86 29.72
N ARG A 193 7.78 -4.21 30.41
CA ARG A 193 7.66 -5.42 31.23
C ARG A 193 7.14 -6.62 30.46
N VAL A 194 6.11 -6.41 29.64
CA VAL A 194 5.48 -7.46 28.82
C VAL A 194 6.45 -8.02 27.78
N TYR A 195 7.30 -7.16 27.22
CA TYR A 195 8.21 -7.50 26.13
C TYR A 195 9.70 -7.58 26.54
N ALA A 196 10.04 -7.48 27.82
CA ALA A 196 11.41 -7.66 28.30
C ALA A 196 11.95 -9.05 27.97
N ASN A 197 13.21 -9.12 27.53
CA ASN A 197 13.94 -10.37 27.23
C ASN A 197 13.22 -11.29 26.22
N ARG A 198 12.41 -10.72 25.33
CA ARG A 198 11.64 -11.43 24.30
C ARG A 198 11.97 -10.87 22.94
N LEU A 199 12.01 -11.72 21.92
CA LEU A 199 12.14 -11.29 20.51
C LEU A 199 13.32 -10.33 20.28
N GLY A 200 14.45 -10.59 20.93
CA GLY A 200 15.66 -9.77 20.84
C GLY A 200 15.65 -8.46 21.64
N ASN A 201 14.59 -8.17 22.39
CA ASN A 201 14.56 -7.04 23.32
C ASN A 201 15.44 -7.32 24.54
N GLY A 202 16.09 -6.27 25.05
CA GLY A 202 16.76 -6.30 26.35
C GLY A 202 15.80 -6.39 27.55
N ASN A 203 16.37 -6.25 28.74
CA ASN A 203 15.62 -6.19 29.99
C ASN A 203 14.73 -4.92 30.08
N VAL A 204 13.94 -4.80 31.15
CA VAL A 204 13.04 -3.65 31.37
C VAL A 204 13.77 -2.30 31.28
N ALA A 205 14.99 -2.20 31.80
CA ALA A 205 15.78 -0.97 31.84
C ALA A 205 16.26 -0.51 30.45
N SER A 206 16.37 -1.42 29.48
CA SER A 206 16.75 -1.07 28.11
C SER A 206 15.74 -0.17 27.38
N GLY A 207 14.47 -0.19 27.82
CA GLY A 207 13.38 0.48 27.10
C GLY A 207 12.98 -0.19 25.77
N ASP A 208 13.59 -1.34 25.42
CA ASP A 208 13.36 -2.03 24.15
C ASP A 208 11.90 -2.48 24.01
N GLY A 209 11.22 -2.82 25.11
CA GLY A 209 9.84 -3.30 25.06
C GLY A 209 8.86 -2.25 24.51
N SER A 210 8.98 -0.99 24.94
CA SER A 210 8.20 0.13 24.39
C SER A 210 8.74 0.59 23.04
N LYS A 211 10.08 0.63 22.87
CA LYS A 211 10.72 1.04 21.61
C LYS A 211 10.29 0.13 20.46
N TYR A 212 10.23 -1.19 20.67
CA TYR A 212 9.87 -2.20 19.66
C TYR A 212 8.52 -2.88 19.91
N ARG A 213 7.56 -2.15 20.51
CA ARG A 213 6.16 -2.58 20.60
C ARG A 213 5.51 -2.73 19.22
N GLY A 214 4.37 -3.41 19.15
CA GLY A 214 3.62 -3.69 17.93
C GLY A 214 3.28 -2.45 17.13
N ARG A 215 3.75 -2.38 15.89
CA ARG A 215 3.46 -1.31 14.91
C ARG A 215 3.25 -1.81 13.49
N GLY A 216 2.61 -0.99 12.67
CA GLY A 216 2.29 -1.29 11.26
C GLY A 216 1.06 -2.17 11.09
N GLY A 217 0.76 -2.60 9.85
CA GLY A 217 -0.51 -3.25 9.53
C GLY A 217 -0.68 -4.67 10.07
N VAL A 218 0.40 -5.25 10.63
CA VAL A 218 0.44 -6.56 11.28
C VAL A 218 1.05 -6.52 12.69
N HIS A 219 1.12 -5.31 13.29
CA HIS A 219 1.72 -5.07 14.61
C HIS A 219 3.06 -5.81 14.84
N LEU A 220 4.03 -5.56 13.94
CA LEU A 220 5.39 -6.08 14.05
C LEU A 220 5.97 -5.75 15.42
N THR A 221 6.36 -6.77 16.19
CA THR A 221 6.75 -6.65 17.60
C THR A 221 8.11 -7.28 17.85
N GLY A 222 8.97 -6.60 18.63
CA GLY A 222 10.27 -7.08 19.09
C GLY A 222 11.44 -6.73 18.16
N LYS A 223 12.58 -6.38 18.76
CA LYS A 223 13.78 -5.89 18.07
C LYS A 223 14.27 -6.79 16.95
N VAL A 224 14.17 -8.11 17.11
CA VAL A 224 14.58 -9.08 16.06
C VAL A 224 13.70 -8.94 14.81
N ASN A 225 12.40 -8.74 14.98
CA ASN A 225 11.46 -8.61 13.88
C ASN A 225 11.62 -7.27 13.17
N TYR A 226 11.84 -6.20 13.93
CA TYR A 226 12.21 -4.89 13.36
C TYR A 226 13.49 -4.99 12.52
N LYS A 227 14.54 -5.70 13.00
CA LYS A 227 15.77 -5.93 12.22
C LYS A 227 15.52 -6.71 10.93
N GLY A 228 14.68 -7.73 11.00
CA GLY A 228 14.26 -8.51 9.84
C GLY A 228 13.56 -7.63 8.80
N PHE A 229 12.58 -6.83 9.24
CA PHE A 229 11.88 -5.89 8.36
C PHE A 229 12.82 -4.84 7.77
N SER A 230 13.70 -4.21 8.57
CA SER A 230 14.69 -3.24 8.05
C SER A 230 15.57 -3.84 6.96
N SER A 231 16.03 -5.07 7.16
CA SER A 231 16.89 -5.77 6.20
C SER A 231 16.14 -6.11 4.91
N TYR A 232 14.89 -6.57 5.02
CA TYR A 232 14.02 -6.81 3.87
C TYR A 232 13.71 -5.51 3.14
N TYR A 233 13.36 -4.47 3.89
CA TYR A 233 12.97 -3.18 3.34
C TYR A 233 14.07 -2.56 2.49
N LYS A 234 15.32 -2.59 2.98
CA LYS A 234 16.50 -2.13 2.24
C LYS A 234 16.68 -2.85 0.91
N LYS A 235 16.35 -4.14 0.83
CA LYS A 235 16.46 -4.94 -0.40
C LYS A 235 15.34 -4.64 -1.40
N GLN A 236 14.13 -4.41 -0.93
CA GLN A 236 12.95 -4.28 -1.81
C GLN A 236 12.66 -2.84 -2.26
N TRP A 237 12.80 -1.86 -1.36
CA TRP A 237 12.41 -0.47 -1.66
C TRP A 237 13.60 0.50 -1.75
N GLY A 238 14.79 0.09 -1.33
CA GLY A 238 16.02 0.82 -1.68
C GLY A 238 16.18 2.20 -1.04
N ASP A 239 15.78 2.38 0.23
CA ASP A 239 15.94 3.65 0.95
C ASP A 239 16.67 3.49 2.29
N GLY A 240 17.44 4.51 2.68
CA GLY A 240 18.22 4.60 3.92
C GLY A 240 17.38 4.76 5.19
N VAL A 241 16.19 4.15 5.24
CA VAL A 241 15.27 4.22 6.37
C VAL A 241 15.68 3.24 7.47
N ASP A 242 15.94 3.77 8.66
CA ASP A 242 16.33 2.99 9.82
C ASP A 242 15.16 2.80 10.79
N PHE A 243 14.48 1.65 10.71
CA PHE A 243 13.40 1.28 11.64
C PHE A 243 13.90 0.81 13.02
N ILE A 244 15.21 0.60 13.20
CA ILE A 244 15.81 0.28 14.50
C ILE A 244 15.95 1.53 15.34
N GLU A 245 16.42 2.61 14.71
CA GLU A 245 16.52 3.93 15.35
C GLU A 245 15.19 4.67 15.35
N LYS A 246 14.39 4.54 14.29
CA LYS A 246 13.11 5.24 14.13
C LYS A 246 11.93 4.26 13.98
N PRO A 247 11.62 3.43 14.99
CA PRO A 247 10.55 2.43 14.90
C PRO A 247 9.15 3.03 14.71
N TYR A 248 8.93 4.27 15.17
CA TYR A 248 7.68 5.01 14.98
C TYR A 248 7.33 5.26 13.51
N LEU A 249 8.29 5.12 12.57
CA LEU A 249 8.00 5.22 11.15
C LEU A 249 7.00 4.15 10.69
N LEU A 250 6.97 2.97 11.31
CA LEU A 250 5.97 1.94 11.01
C LEU A 250 4.52 2.40 11.25
N GLU A 251 4.31 3.50 11.98
CA GLU A 251 3.00 4.09 12.20
C GLU A 251 2.52 4.96 11.03
N ARG A 252 3.41 5.29 10.07
CA ARG A 252 3.07 6.04 8.86
C ARG A 252 2.40 5.13 7.82
N PRO A 253 1.45 5.63 7.01
CA PRO A 253 0.63 4.80 6.11
C PRO A 253 1.45 3.87 5.22
N VAL A 254 2.43 4.40 4.49
CA VAL A 254 3.27 3.64 3.55
C VAL A 254 4.02 2.51 4.25
N TYR A 255 4.71 2.82 5.36
CA TYR A 255 5.48 1.82 6.10
C TYR A 255 4.59 0.82 6.84
N CYS A 256 3.38 1.23 7.25
CA CYS A 256 2.36 0.38 7.84
C CYS A 256 1.93 -0.71 6.85
N VAL A 257 1.63 -0.35 5.60
CA VAL A 257 1.32 -1.29 4.50
C VAL A 257 2.51 -2.21 4.23
N ARG A 258 3.70 -1.63 4.03
CA ARG A 258 4.91 -2.40 3.69
C ARG A 258 5.27 -3.43 4.75
N ALA A 259 5.03 -3.14 6.04
CA ALA A 259 5.22 -4.12 7.11
C ALA A 259 4.25 -5.30 7.00
N ALA A 260 2.98 -5.05 6.66
CA ALA A 260 1.99 -6.11 6.42
C ALA A 260 2.35 -6.94 5.17
N VAL A 261 2.74 -6.27 4.08
CA VAL A 261 3.16 -6.91 2.83
C VAL A 261 4.44 -7.73 3.01
N TYR A 262 5.40 -7.24 3.80
CA TYR A 262 6.60 -8.00 4.16
C TYR A 262 6.22 -9.36 4.75
N PHE A 263 5.30 -9.38 5.71
CA PHE A 263 4.86 -10.63 6.33
C PHE A 263 4.11 -11.53 5.33
N TRP A 264 3.20 -10.93 4.56
CA TRP A 264 2.43 -11.58 3.49
C TRP A 264 3.31 -12.32 2.48
N LEU A 265 4.36 -11.66 1.99
CA LEU A 265 5.28 -12.21 1.01
C LEU A 265 6.25 -13.22 1.65
N ARG A 266 6.83 -12.89 2.80
CA ARG A 266 7.81 -13.75 3.48
C ARG A 266 7.23 -15.12 3.85
N GLU A 267 6.00 -15.14 4.37
CA GLU A 267 5.31 -16.38 4.76
C GLU A 267 4.55 -17.04 3.60
N ASN A 268 4.67 -16.51 2.37
CA ASN A 268 4.01 -17.01 1.17
C ASN A 268 2.47 -17.15 1.34
N LEU A 269 1.85 -16.17 2.00
CA LEU A 269 0.43 -16.23 2.37
C LEU A 269 -0.49 -16.12 1.15
N TYR A 270 -0.04 -15.46 0.08
CA TYR A 270 -0.77 -15.40 -1.19
C TYR A 270 -1.02 -16.78 -1.79
N ALA A 271 -0.04 -17.69 -1.74
CA ALA A 271 -0.21 -19.04 -2.25
C ALA A 271 -1.22 -19.85 -1.41
N ILE A 272 -1.29 -19.60 -0.10
CA ILE A 272 -2.31 -20.19 0.76
C ILE A 272 -3.69 -19.63 0.41
N ALA A 273 -3.77 -18.31 0.22
CA ALA A 273 -5.00 -17.63 -0.16
C ALA A 273 -5.56 -18.13 -1.50
N ASP A 274 -4.70 -18.45 -2.46
CA ASP A 274 -5.09 -18.97 -3.78
C ASP A 274 -5.82 -20.32 -3.72
N VAL A 275 -5.62 -21.11 -2.65
CA VAL A 275 -6.27 -22.43 -2.50
C VAL A 275 -7.79 -22.31 -2.41
N GLY A 276 -8.32 -21.26 -1.80
CA GLY A 276 -9.77 -21.10 -1.66
C GLY A 276 -10.22 -20.06 -0.63
N SER A 277 -11.53 -19.93 -0.50
CA SER A 277 -12.22 -19.04 0.42
C SER A 277 -12.80 -19.75 1.65
N ALA A 278 -12.56 -21.04 1.81
CA ALA A 278 -13.05 -21.79 2.98
C ALA A 278 -12.41 -21.28 4.27
N GLY A 279 -13.15 -21.33 5.39
CA GLY A 279 -12.63 -20.91 6.71
C GLY A 279 -11.34 -21.62 7.13
N ALA A 280 -11.16 -22.89 6.74
CA ALA A 280 -9.92 -23.63 6.96
C ALA A 280 -8.69 -23.01 6.27
N ILE A 281 -8.87 -22.28 5.16
CA ILE A 281 -7.80 -21.54 4.49
C ILE A 281 -7.45 -20.27 5.28
N VAL A 282 -8.46 -19.56 5.77
CA VAL A 282 -8.27 -18.40 6.66
C VAL A 282 -7.51 -18.82 7.92
N ASP A 283 -7.80 -20.00 8.47
CA ASP A 283 -7.11 -20.54 9.64
C ASP A 283 -5.64 -20.86 9.35
N LYS A 284 -5.31 -21.42 8.18
CA LYS A 284 -3.92 -21.64 7.76
C LYS A 284 -3.12 -20.33 7.68
N ILE A 285 -3.73 -19.28 7.15
CA ILE A 285 -3.11 -17.94 7.10
C ILE A 285 -2.96 -17.38 8.53
N THR A 286 -4.01 -17.49 9.35
CA THR A 286 -4.01 -17.02 10.74
C THR A 286 -2.92 -17.68 11.57
N ALA A 287 -2.72 -18.99 11.43
CA ALA A 287 -1.69 -19.74 12.15
C ALA A 287 -0.26 -19.25 11.82
N LYS A 288 -0.06 -18.69 10.63
CA LYS A 288 1.19 -18.03 10.25
C LYS A 288 1.28 -16.63 10.86
N VAL A 289 0.22 -15.81 10.70
CA VAL A 289 0.18 -14.41 11.17
C VAL A 289 0.34 -14.32 12.68
N ASN A 290 -0.39 -15.11 13.44
CA ASN A 290 -0.36 -15.08 14.90
C ASN A 290 -0.54 -16.48 15.49
N LEU A 291 0.58 -17.17 15.70
CA LEU A 291 0.59 -18.52 16.25
C LEU A 291 -0.01 -18.56 17.67
N HIS A 292 -0.83 -19.57 17.94
CA HIS A 292 -1.53 -19.76 19.23
C HIS A 292 -2.51 -18.64 19.63
N THR A 293 -3.01 -17.87 18.67
CA THR A 293 -4.08 -16.88 18.91
C THR A 293 -5.43 -17.56 19.16
N ASP A 294 -6.33 -16.86 19.85
CA ASP A 294 -7.77 -17.18 19.95
C ASP A 294 -8.61 -16.44 18.88
N SER A 295 -7.97 -15.61 18.04
CA SER A 295 -8.64 -14.75 17.04
C SER A 295 -9.09 -15.45 15.75
N TYR A 296 -8.97 -16.77 15.64
CA TYR A 296 -9.32 -17.53 14.44
C TYR A 296 -10.77 -17.28 13.99
N GLU A 297 -11.73 -17.36 14.91
CA GLU A 297 -13.14 -17.12 14.61
C GLU A 297 -13.40 -15.69 14.12
N LYS A 298 -12.76 -14.70 14.76
CA LYS A 298 -12.89 -13.29 14.37
C LYS A 298 -12.37 -13.07 12.95
N ARG A 299 -11.22 -13.65 12.60
CA ARG A 299 -10.63 -13.53 11.26
C ARG A 299 -11.47 -14.20 10.18
N ARG A 300 -12.06 -15.37 10.46
CA ARG A 300 -13.04 -16.00 9.56
C ARG A 300 -14.23 -15.08 9.33
N LYS A 301 -14.79 -14.51 10.40
CA LYS A 301 -15.90 -13.55 10.30
C LYS A 301 -15.55 -12.29 9.52
N HIS A 302 -14.35 -11.73 9.70
CA HIS A 302 -13.88 -10.58 8.90
C HIS A 302 -13.79 -10.94 7.42
N PHE A 303 -13.22 -12.10 7.10
CA PHE A 303 -13.13 -12.59 5.73
C PHE A 303 -14.51 -12.79 5.08
N GLU A 304 -15.42 -13.48 5.78
CA GLU A 304 -16.80 -13.68 5.34
C GLU A 304 -17.53 -12.35 5.12
N ASN A 305 -17.37 -11.40 6.04
CA ASN A 305 -17.96 -10.07 5.91
C ASN A 305 -17.44 -9.31 4.68
N ILE A 306 -16.12 -9.35 4.43
CA ILE A 306 -15.50 -8.73 3.26
C ILE A 306 -16.05 -9.33 1.97
N MET A 307 -16.11 -10.66 1.90
CA MET A 307 -16.63 -11.42 0.75
C MET A 307 -18.12 -11.13 0.50
N ASN A 308 -18.96 -11.28 1.53
CA ASN A 308 -20.41 -11.18 1.42
C ASN A 308 -20.88 -9.76 1.09
N LYS A 309 -20.21 -8.75 1.66
CA LYS A 309 -20.48 -7.33 1.35
C LYS A 309 -19.78 -6.87 0.07
N LYS A 310 -19.08 -7.77 -0.64
CA LYS A 310 -18.38 -7.49 -1.91
C LYS A 310 -17.49 -6.25 -1.82
N MET A 311 -16.80 -6.07 -0.70
CA MET A 311 -16.17 -4.79 -0.34
C MET A 311 -15.16 -4.29 -1.38
N PHE A 312 -14.49 -5.21 -2.08
CA PHE A 312 -13.45 -4.89 -3.06
C PHE A 312 -13.86 -5.19 -4.51
N VAL A 313 -15.08 -5.70 -4.76
CA VAL A 313 -15.49 -6.14 -6.12
C VAL A 313 -15.47 -4.98 -7.13
N GLU A 314 -15.84 -3.77 -6.73
CA GLU A 314 -15.80 -2.61 -7.63
C GLU A 314 -14.38 -2.13 -7.96
N GLY A 315 -13.37 -2.63 -7.23
CA GLY A 315 -11.97 -2.28 -7.41
C GLY A 315 -11.20 -3.28 -8.26
N PHE A 316 -11.87 -4.33 -8.76
CA PHE A 316 -11.31 -5.43 -9.55
C PHE A 316 -12.15 -5.65 -10.80
#